data_AF-A0AAT9WJ37-F1
#
_entry.id   AF-A0AAT9WJ37-F1
#
_cell.length_a   1.000
_cell.length_b   1.000
_cell.length_c   1.000
_cell.angle_alpha   90.00
_cell.angle_beta   90.00
_cell.angle_gamma   90.00
#
_symmetry.space_group_name_H-M   'P 1'
#
loop_
_entity.id
_entity.type
_entity.pdbx_description
1 polymer ?
#
loop_
_entity_poly.entity_id
_entity_poly.type
_entity_poly.pdbx_seq_one_letter_code
_entity_poly.pdbx_strand_id
1 'polypeptide(L)'
;MTKARFAVSCTPLAIANACYHATMLGWLALSPVAPVQAAILIIVLIESVIGARVIPMFTRNGVAGTAPVVHQRRDNVAMGLTVATVIGWILPLPAPMFAGIAFAAGCAALRRLAGWQPQRTLGVPLVWILHLSYAWIPVGFFMLALAVLHVLTTSAAFHALAVGSMAGLIIGMMTRTALGHTGRPLKAGAPETAMYWLIQLGALARVCAAVGPAAAREACLAGAAAAWSLAFVLYVAVYGRYLWRVRIDGKEG
;
A
#
# COMPACT_ATOMS: atom_id res chain seq x y z
N MET A 1 -9.67 -19.92 0.30
CA MET A 1 -9.65 -19.31 1.65
C MET A 1 -11.02 -19.49 2.26
N THR A 2 -11.14 -20.09 3.44
CA THR A 2 -12.43 -20.29 4.11
C THR A 2 -12.99 -18.97 4.63
N LYS A 3 -14.32 -18.75 4.51
CA LYS A 3 -15.03 -17.51 4.93
C LYS A 3 -14.67 -17.05 6.36
N ALA A 4 -14.37 -17.98 7.26
CA ALA A 4 -13.94 -17.71 8.63
C ALA A 4 -12.62 -16.92 8.73
N ARG A 5 -11.63 -17.17 7.85
CA ARG A 5 -10.35 -16.44 7.87
C ARG A 5 -10.48 -15.01 7.36
N PHE A 6 -11.45 -14.76 6.49
CA PHE A 6 -11.73 -13.41 5.98
C PHE A 6 -12.45 -12.56 7.04
N ALA A 7 -13.43 -13.13 7.74
CA ALA A 7 -14.14 -12.45 8.83
C ALA A 7 -13.18 -11.99 9.94
N VAL A 8 -12.22 -12.84 10.34
CA VAL A 8 -11.21 -12.51 11.36
C VAL A 8 -10.30 -11.34 10.94
N SER A 9 -10.04 -11.16 9.64
CA SER A 9 -9.24 -10.03 9.14
C SER A 9 -10.00 -8.70 9.15
N CYS A 10 -11.32 -8.71 9.06
CA CYS A 10 -12.14 -7.50 9.03
C CYS A 10 -12.57 -7.00 10.42
N THR A 11 -12.60 -7.87 11.44
CA THR A 11 -12.99 -7.50 12.81
C THR A 11 -12.21 -6.30 13.36
N PRO A 12 -10.86 -6.23 13.25
CA PRO A 12 -10.11 -5.07 13.75
C PRO A 12 -10.46 -3.75 13.05
N LEU A 13 -10.80 -3.81 11.75
CA LEU A 13 -11.24 -2.62 10.99
C LEU A 13 -12.63 -2.17 11.43
N ALA A 14 -13.54 -3.11 11.69
CA ALA A 14 -14.87 -2.80 12.22
C ALA A 14 -14.78 -2.16 13.62
N ILE A 15 -13.88 -2.65 14.47
CA ILE A 15 -13.61 -2.06 15.79
C ILE A 15 -13.05 -0.64 15.63
N ALA A 16 -12.05 -0.44 14.76
CA ALA A 16 -11.49 0.90 14.51
C ALA A 16 -12.57 1.88 14.01
N ASN A 17 -13.46 1.44 13.11
CA ASN A 17 -14.57 2.25 12.63
C ASN A 17 -15.58 2.58 13.74
N ALA A 18 -15.95 1.59 14.57
CA ALA A 18 -16.83 1.81 15.72
C ALA A 18 -16.21 2.81 16.72
N CYS A 19 -14.91 2.68 17.02
CA CYS A 19 -14.19 3.62 17.87
C CYS A 19 -14.17 5.04 17.29
N TYR A 20 -14.01 5.20 15.97
CA TYR A 20 -14.11 6.50 15.31
C TYR A 20 -15.47 7.15 15.53
N HIS A 21 -16.56 6.43 15.24
CA HIS A 21 -17.91 6.96 15.44
C HIS A 21 -18.23 7.23 16.92
N ALA A 22 -17.82 6.33 17.84
CA ALA A 22 -17.97 6.54 19.27
C ALA A 22 -17.22 7.79 19.75
N THR A 23 -16.02 8.06 19.21
CA THR A 23 -15.26 9.28 19.50
C THR A 23 -15.97 10.53 18.97
N MET A 24 -16.49 10.48 17.73
CA MET A 24 -17.24 11.59 17.13
C MET A 24 -18.56 11.89 17.86
N LEU A 25 -19.18 10.88 18.48
CA LEU A 25 -20.36 11.01 19.33
C LEU A 25 -20.04 11.41 20.78
N GLY A 26 -18.75 11.56 21.13
CA GLY A 26 -18.31 11.92 22.49
C GLY A 26 -18.37 10.77 23.51
N TRP A 27 -18.57 9.53 23.09
CA TRP A 27 -18.60 8.35 23.97
C TRP A 27 -17.21 7.90 24.40
N LEU A 28 -16.17 8.25 23.64
CA LEU A 28 -14.77 7.95 23.95
C LEU A 28 -13.95 9.24 23.96
N ALA A 29 -13.14 9.42 25.01
CA ALA A 29 -12.18 10.52 25.12
C ALA A 29 -10.88 10.22 24.36
N LEU A 30 -11.00 9.92 23.06
CA LEU A 30 -9.87 9.67 22.16
C LEU A 30 -9.78 10.76 21.09
N SER A 31 -8.64 10.88 20.43
CA SER A 31 -8.56 11.67 19.21
C SER A 31 -9.24 10.91 18.06
N PRO A 32 -10.09 11.54 17.22
CA PRO A 32 -10.67 10.89 16.04
C PRO A 32 -9.62 10.37 15.04
N VAL A 33 -8.40 10.90 15.09
CA VAL A 33 -7.30 10.50 14.21
C VAL A 33 -6.70 9.15 14.61
N ALA A 34 -6.73 8.80 15.90
CA ALA A 34 -6.17 7.54 16.40
C ALA A 34 -6.81 6.28 15.77
N PRO A 35 -8.15 6.12 15.73
CA PRO A 35 -8.75 4.96 15.06
C PRO A 35 -8.51 4.93 13.55
N VAL A 36 -8.41 6.09 12.89
CA VAL A 36 -8.09 6.18 11.46
C VAL A 36 -6.67 5.67 11.19
N GLN A 37 -5.70 6.10 12.00
CA GLN A 37 -4.31 5.64 11.90
C GLN A 37 -4.19 4.14 12.20
N ALA A 38 -4.92 3.65 13.21
CA ALA A 38 -4.99 2.22 13.51
C ALA A 38 -5.51 1.44 12.31
N ALA A 39 -6.60 1.90 11.67
CA ALA A 39 -7.17 1.25 10.48
C ALA A 39 -6.16 1.21 9.32
N ILE A 40 -5.45 2.30 9.03
CA ILE A 40 -4.42 2.33 7.98
C ILE A 40 -3.33 1.29 8.27
N LEU A 41 -2.83 1.22 9.51
CA LEU A 41 -1.78 0.28 9.89
C LEU A 41 -2.25 -1.19 9.85
N ILE A 42 -3.52 -1.45 10.18
CA ILE A 42 -4.14 -2.77 10.02
C ILE A 42 -4.19 -3.14 8.52
N ILE A 43 -4.54 -2.21 7.64
CA ILE A 43 -4.51 -2.48 6.19
C ILE A 43 -3.08 -2.72 5.70
N VAL A 44 -2.09 -1.95 6.15
CA VAL A 44 -0.67 -2.18 5.83
C VAL A 44 -0.19 -3.56 6.30
N LEU A 45 -0.66 -4.02 7.47
CA LEU A 45 -0.41 -5.39 7.93
C LEU A 45 -1.01 -6.42 6.97
N ILE A 46 -2.26 -6.23 6.53
CA ILE A 46 -2.92 -7.10 5.54
C ILE A 46 -2.15 -7.09 4.22
N GLU A 47 -1.75 -5.91 3.72
CA GLU A 47 -0.91 -5.75 2.52
C GLU A 47 0.41 -6.50 2.67
N SER A 48 1.06 -6.41 3.81
CA SER A 48 2.30 -7.12 4.11
C SER A 48 2.12 -8.65 4.09
N VAL A 49 1.00 -9.16 4.62
CA VAL A 49 0.68 -10.59 4.62
C VAL A 49 0.38 -11.10 3.21
N ILE A 50 -0.48 -10.38 2.47
CA ILE A 50 -0.91 -10.77 1.13
C ILE A 50 0.25 -10.61 0.14
N GLY A 51 0.96 -9.48 0.21
CA GLY A 51 2.08 -9.13 -0.64
C GLY A 51 3.21 -10.16 -0.59
N ALA A 52 3.47 -10.74 0.58
CA ALA A 52 4.49 -11.78 0.77
C ALA A 52 4.28 -13.04 -0.09
N ARG A 53 3.05 -13.28 -0.55
CA ARG A 53 2.71 -14.42 -1.41
C ARG A 53 2.44 -13.96 -2.83
N VAL A 54 1.64 -12.91 -2.97
CA VAL A 54 1.12 -12.44 -4.26
C VAL A 54 2.22 -11.83 -5.13
N ILE A 55 3.07 -10.98 -4.55
CA ILE A 55 4.13 -10.29 -5.30
C ILE A 55 5.15 -11.29 -5.86
N PRO A 56 5.79 -12.18 -5.07
CA PRO A 56 6.73 -13.16 -5.63
C PRO A 56 6.05 -14.16 -6.58
N MET A 57 4.79 -14.54 -6.36
CA MET A 57 4.05 -15.37 -7.32
C MET A 57 3.87 -14.65 -8.66
N PHE A 58 3.52 -13.36 -8.63
CA PHE A 58 3.36 -12.57 -9.85
C PHE A 58 4.67 -12.25 -10.54
N THR A 59 5.78 -12.08 -9.82
CA THR A 59 7.11 -12.00 -10.41
C THR A 59 7.42 -13.29 -11.16
N ARG A 60 7.30 -14.45 -10.49
CA ARG A 60 7.60 -15.77 -11.07
C ARG A 60 6.77 -16.07 -12.32
N ASN A 61 5.47 -15.77 -12.27
CA ASN A 61 4.55 -16.11 -13.36
C ASN A 61 4.51 -15.05 -14.46
N GLY A 62 4.83 -13.79 -14.15
CA GLY A 62 4.71 -12.65 -15.06
C GLY A 62 6.02 -12.20 -15.71
N VAL A 63 7.17 -12.65 -15.22
CA VAL A 63 8.49 -12.24 -15.72
C VAL A 63 9.36 -13.46 -15.97
N ALA A 64 9.65 -13.73 -17.25
CA ALA A 64 10.46 -14.87 -17.68
C ALA A 64 11.87 -14.85 -17.06
N GLY A 65 12.36 -16.03 -16.66
CA GLY A 65 13.70 -16.18 -16.10
C GLY A 65 13.88 -15.66 -14.68
N THR A 66 12.80 -15.31 -13.97
CA THR A 66 12.87 -14.90 -12.56
C THR A 66 12.66 -16.07 -11.61
N ALA A 67 13.37 -16.03 -10.49
CA ALA A 67 13.25 -17.00 -9.40
C ALA A 67 13.20 -16.27 -8.06
N PRO A 68 12.08 -15.56 -7.76
CA PRO A 68 11.95 -14.80 -6.53
C PRO A 68 12.08 -15.73 -5.32
N VAL A 69 12.91 -15.31 -4.36
CA VAL A 69 13.28 -16.09 -3.19
C VAL A 69 12.41 -15.71 -2.01
N VAL A 70 11.75 -16.70 -1.41
CA VAL A 70 10.91 -16.54 -0.22
C VAL A 70 11.52 -17.38 0.89
N HIS A 71 12.03 -16.73 1.93
CA HIS A 71 12.64 -17.41 3.08
C HIS A 71 11.70 -17.34 4.28
N GLN A 72 11.12 -18.48 4.66
CA GLN A 72 10.11 -18.56 5.73
C GLN A 72 10.52 -17.86 7.04
N ARG A 73 11.77 -18.05 7.48
CA ARG A 73 12.27 -17.39 8.71
C ARG A 73 12.32 -15.87 8.57
N ARG A 74 12.79 -15.35 7.43
CA ARG A 74 12.86 -13.90 7.17
C ARG A 74 11.46 -13.29 7.08
N ASP A 75 10.53 -14.01 6.46
CA ASP A 75 9.14 -13.59 6.35
C ASP A 75 8.44 -13.54 7.72
N ASN A 76 8.67 -14.54 8.57
CA ASN A 76 8.15 -14.55 9.94
C ASN A 76 8.70 -13.38 10.77
N VAL A 77 10.00 -13.07 10.65
CA VAL A 77 10.62 -11.92 11.33
C VAL A 77 10.04 -10.61 10.82
N ALA A 78 9.94 -10.42 9.50
CA ALA A 78 9.34 -9.22 8.92
C ALA A 78 7.88 -9.04 9.35
N MET A 79 7.12 -10.13 9.42
CA MET A 79 5.74 -10.13 9.89
C MET A 79 5.63 -9.77 11.37
N GLY A 80 6.45 -10.41 12.22
CA GLY A 80 6.48 -10.12 13.65
C GLY A 80 6.82 -8.67 13.95
N LEU A 81 7.79 -8.09 13.24
CA LEU A 81 8.16 -6.68 13.37
C LEU A 81 7.07 -5.73 12.84
N THR A 82 6.38 -6.13 11.76
CA THR A 82 5.22 -5.37 11.25
C THR A 82 4.11 -5.34 12.32
N VAL A 83 3.75 -6.49 12.89
CA VAL A 83 2.74 -6.59 13.96
C VAL A 83 3.17 -5.77 15.19
N ALA A 84 4.43 -5.87 15.61
CA ALA A 84 4.96 -5.09 16.73
C ALA A 84 4.89 -3.58 16.46
N THR A 85 5.12 -3.15 15.22
CA THR A 85 4.97 -1.74 14.81
C THR A 85 3.50 -1.29 14.89
N VAL A 86 2.56 -2.10 14.39
CA VAL A 86 1.13 -1.76 14.48
C VAL A 86 0.66 -1.69 15.93
N ILE A 87 0.99 -2.70 16.74
CA ILE A 87 0.63 -2.73 18.17
C ILE A 87 1.28 -1.57 18.90
N GLY A 88 2.56 -1.29 18.65
CA GLY A 88 3.29 -0.20 19.32
C GLY A 88 2.82 1.20 18.96
N TRP A 89 2.13 1.36 17.83
CA TRP A 89 1.46 2.61 17.48
C TRP A 89 0.11 2.75 18.18
N ILE A 90 -0.68 1.66 18.23
CA ILE A 90 -2.01 1.64 18.85
C ILE A 90 -1.92 1.72 20.37
N LEU A 91 -0.94 1.04 20.96
CA LEU A 91 -0.57 1.07 22.37
C LEU A 91 0.75 1.85 22.47
N PRO A 92 0.69 3.18 22.65
CA PRO A 92 1.85 4.04 22.42
C PRO A 92 3.03 3.64 23.31
N LEU A 93 4.07 3.12 22.67
CA LEU A 93 5.33 2.76 23.32
C LEU A 93 6.21 4.00 23.53
N PRO A 94 7.20 3.96 24.44
CA PRO A 94 8.22 5.01 24.54
C PRO A 94 8.87 5.26 23.17
N ALA A 95 9.03 6.52 22.79
CA ALA A 95 9.42 6.93 21.44
C ALA A 95 10.70 6.24 20.92
N PRO A 96 11.80 6.10 21.69
CA PRO A 96 13.00 5.41 21.22
C PRO A 96 12.76 3.92 20.93
N MET A 97 11.92 3.27 21.75
CA MET A 97 11.59 1.86 21.59
C MET A 97 10.74 1.63 20.34
N PHE A 98 9.71 2.47 20.15
CA PHE A 98 8.88 2.42 18.93
C PHE A 98 9.73 2.67 17.68
N ALA A 99 10.58 3.70 17.70
CA ALA A 99 11.44 4.03 16.57
C ALA A 99 12.36 2.86 16.18
N GLY A 100 12.95 2.18 17.16
CA GLY A 100 13.76 0.98 16.93
C GLY A 100 12.98 -0.17 16.28
N ILE A 101 11.76 -0.44 16.77
CA ILE A 101 10.88 -1.49 16.23
C ILE A 101 10.46 -1.16 14.79
N ALA A 102 9.98 0.06 14.54
CA ALA A 102 9.53 0.50 13.23
C ALA A 102 10.69 0.52 12.21
N PHE A 103 11.88 0.98 12.63
CA PHE A 103 13.07 0.93 11.78
C PHE A 103 13.47 -0.51 11.44
N ALA A 104 13.50 -1.41 12.43
CA ALA A 104 13.78 -2.82 12.19
C ALA A 104 12.74 -3.45 11.25
N ALA A 105 11.46 -3.11 11.39
CA ALA A 105 10.38 -3.56 10.49
C ALA A 105 10.63 -3.09 9.05
N GLY A 106 11.03 -1.83 8.85
CA GLY A 106 11.39 -1.30 7.54
C GLY A 106 12.57 -2.04 6.91
N CYS A 107 13.64 -2.30 7.67
CA CYS A 107 14.78 -3.08 7.19
C CYS A 107 14.40 -4.51 6.81
N ALA A 108 13.56 -5.17 7.62
CA ALA A 108 13.09 -6.53 7.34
C ALA A 108 12.21 -6.59 6.08
N ALA A 109 11.31 -5.62 5.90
CA ALA A 109 10.45 -5.51 4.73
C ALA A 109 11.26 -5.23 3.44
N LEU A 110 12.30 -4.38 3.50
CA LEU A 110 13.21 -4.16 2.37
C LEU A 110 14.00 -5.41 1.99
N ARG A 111 14.55 -6.13 2.98
CA ARG A 111 15.26 -7.39 2.73
C ARG A 111 14.36 -8.43 2.07
N ARG A 112 13.09 -8.47 2.47
CA ARG A 112 12.08 -9.33 1.85
C ARG A 112 11.83 -8.92 0.39
N LEU A 113 11.59 -7.64 0.14
CA LEU A 113 11.38 -7.09 -1.20
C LEU A 113 12.57 -7.36 -2.13
N ALA A 114 13.80 -7.21 -1.65
CA ALA A 114 15.01 -7.49 -2.43
C ALA A 114 15.07 -8.95 -2.93
N GLY A 115 14.58 -9.90 -2.13
CA GLY A 115 14.47 -11.30 -2.52
C GLY A 115 13.49 -11.56 -3.67
N TRP A 116 12.55 -10.64 -3.90
CA TRP A 116 11.53 -10.76 -4.96
C TRP A 116 12.00 -10.24 -6.32
N GLN A 117 13.27 -9.82 -6.45
CA GLN A 117 13.89 -9.39 -7.70
C GLN A 117 13.19 -8.21 -8.41
N PRO A 118 12.86 -7.09 -7.72
CA PRO A 118 12.14 -5.95 -8.31
C PRO A 118 12.78 -5.41 -9.58
N GLN A 119 14.12 -5.40 -9.66
CA GLN A 119 14.89 -4.94 -10.82
C GLN A 119 14.58 -5.71 -12.11
N ARG A 120 14.20 -6.99 -12.02
CA ARG A 120 13.84 -7.82 -13.18
C ARG A 120 12.43 -7.48 -13.70
N THR A 121 11.63 -6.77 -12.92
CA THR A 121 10.21 -6.49 -13.22
C THR A 121 9.98 -5.20 -13.98
N LEU A 122 11.01 -4.36 -14.16
CA LEU A 122 10.90 -3.02 -14.77
C LEU A 122 10.28 -3.02 -16.17
N GLY A 123 10.46 -4.10 -16.94
CA GLY A 123 9.85 -4.28 -18.26
C GLY A 123 8.37 -4.73 -18.24
N VAL A 124 7.79 -5.02 -17.07
CA VAL A 124 6.43 -5.54 -16.92
C VAL A 124 5.63 -4.66 -15.94
N PRO A 125 4.88 -3.66 -16.44
CA PRO A 125 4.22 -2.67 -15.58
C PRO A 125 3.25 -3.22 -14.55
N LEU A 126 2.50 -4.27 -14.90
CA LEU A 126 1.60 -4.97 -13.97
C LEU A 126 2.33 -5.55 -12.74
N VAL A 127 3.65 -5.78 -12.83
CA VAL A 127 4.45 -6.40 -11.77
C VAL A 127 5.29 -5.37 -11.04
N TRP A 128 5.94 -4.43 -11.74
CA TRP A 128 6.78 -3.44 -11.04
C TRP A 128 5.96 -2.51 -10.15
N ILE A 129 4.72 -2.17 -10.52
CA ILE A 129 3.86 -1.33 -9.68
C ILE A 129 3.65 -1.95 -8.31
N LEU A 130 3.51 -3.28 -8.23
CA LEU A 130 3.33 -3.98 -6.96
C LEU A 130 4.59 -3.92 -6.09
N HIS A 131 5.77 -4.01 -6.71
CA HIS A 131 7.04 -3.89 -5.99
C HIS A 131 7.27 -2.48 -5.49
N LEU A 132 7.03 -1.48 -6.35
CA LEU A 132 7.23 -0.09 -6.01
C LEU A 132 6.20 0.38 -4.95
N SER A 133 4.96 -0.06 -5.05
CA SER A 133 3.93 0.23 -4.05
C SER A 133 4.28 -0.43 -2.72
N TYR A 134 4.65 -1.71 -2.73
CA TYR A 134 5.11 -2.39 -1.52
C TYR A 134 6.36 -1.74 -0.91
N ALA A 135 7.25 -1.13 -1.71
CA ALA A 135 8.42 -0.41 -1.23
C ALA A 135 8.06 0.82 -0.38
N TRP A 136 6.85 1.36 -0.50
CA TRP A 136 6.38 2.42 0.39
C TRP A 136 6.08 1.95 1.82
N ILE A 137 5.85 0.66 2.05
CA ILE A 137 5.67 0.12 3.42
C ILE A 137 6.93 0.37 4.28
N PRO A 138 8.14 -0.10 3.89
CA PRO A 138 9.32 0.18 4.67
C PRO A 138 9.65 1.68 4.74
N VAL A 139 9.42 2.45 3.67
CA VAL A 139 9.58 3.92 3.70
C VAL A 139 8.66 4.53 4.75
N GLY A 140 7.38 4.14 4.79
CA GLY A 140 6.42 4.60 5.79
C GLY A 140 6.83 4.21 7.21
N PHE A 141 7.39 3.01 7.43
CA PHE A 141 7.90 2.62 8.75
C PHE A 141 9.13 3.43 9.18
N PHE A 142 10.06 3.72 8.26
CA PHE A 142 11.16 4.64 8.57
C PHE A 142 10.64 6.04 8.90
N MET A 143 9.64 6.52 8.16
CA MET A 143 9.03 7.82 8.43
C MET A 143 8.27 7.83 9.76
N LEU A 144 7.62 6.74 10.16
CA LEU A 144 7.00 6.62 11.50
C LEU A 144 8.05 6.66 12.61
N ALA A 145 9.18 5.96 12.44
CA ALA A 145 10.29 6.01 13.38
C ALA A 145 10.83 7.44 13.53
N LEU A 146 11.01 8.15 12.42
CA LEU A 146 11.44 9.55 12.42
C LEU A 146 10.37 10.50 12.99
N ALA A 147 9.08 10.18 12.80
CA ALA A 147 7.99 11.01 13.29
C ALA A 147 7.86 11.00 14.82
N VAL A 148 8.02 9.84 15.46
CA VAL A 148 8.00 9.77 16.94
C VAL A 148 9.24 10.42 17.57
N LEU A 149 10.32 10.59 16.80
CA LEU A 149 11.52 11.32 17.20
C LEU A 149 11.45 12.81 16.83
N HIS A 150 10.27 13.29 16.40
CA HIS A 150 10.03 14.69 16.01
C HIS A 150 10.88 15.19 14.82
N VAL A 151 11.46 14.29 14.02
CA VAL A 151 12.23 14.65 12.81
C VAL A 151 11.32 14.89 11.61
N LEU A 152 10.24 14.12 11.50
CA LEU A 152 9.25 14.23 10.43
C LEU A 152 7.84 14.37 11.01
N THR A 153 6.88 14.79 10.18
CA THR A 153 5.48 14.80 10.59
C THR A 153 4.87 13.41 10.51
N THR A 154 4.01 13.05 11.46
CA THR A 154 3.20 11.83 11.41
C THR A 154 2.37 11.75 10.13
N SER A 155 1.84 12.90 9.68
CA SER A 155 1.10 13.03 8.43
C SER A 155 1.90 12.49 7.23
N ALA A 156 3.18 12.81 7.12
CA ALA A 156 4.01 12.35 6.01
C ALA A 156 4.10 10.81 5.96
N ALA A 157 4.30 10.17 7.12
CA ALA A 157 4.40 8.71 7.21
C ALA A 157 3.09 8.01 6.82
N PHE A 158 1.94 8.51 7.30
CA PHE A 158 0.64 7.94 6.95
C PHE A 158 0.27 8.14 5.47
N HIS A 159 0.67 9.24 4.84
CA HIS A 159 0.46 9.42 3.40
C HIS A 159 1.39 8.54 2.56
N ALA A 160 2.63 8.30 3.01
CA ALA A 160 3.49 7.30 2.37
C ALA A 160 2.84 5.90 2.38
N LEU A 161 2.25 5.50 3.51
CA LEU A 161 1.54 4.22 3.63
C LEU A 161 0.22 4.18 2.85
N ALA A 162 -0.64 5.19 2.98
CA ALA A 162 -1.96 5.18 2.35
C ALA A 162 -1.91 5.52 0.85
N VAL A 163 -1.22 6.58 0.45
CA VAL A 163 -1.16 7.01 -0.95
C VAL A 163 -0.11 6.20 -1.70
N GLY A 164 1.05 5.96 -1.11
CA GLY A 164 2.15 5.24 -1.76
C GLY A 164 1.95 3.72 -1.81
N SER A 165 1.70 3.08 -0.66
CA SER A 165 1.52 1.61 -0.62
C SER A 165 0.12 1.21 -1.04
N MET A 166 -0.90 1.65 -0.31
CA MET A 166 -2.25 1.12 -0.44
C MET A 166 -2.85 1.46 -1.81
N ALA A 167 -2.84 2.72 -2.23
CA ALA A 167 -3.41 3.10 -3.52
C ALA A 167 -2.67 2.44 -4.71
N GLY A 168 -1.34 2.36 -4.63
CA GLY A 168 -0.51 1.72 -5.65
C GLY A 168 -0.75 0.20 -5.77
N LEU A 169 -0.87 -0.50 -4.64
CA LEU A 169 -1.25 -1.91 -4.61
C LEU A 169 -2.67 -2.12 -5.13
N ILE A 170 -3.61 -1.26 -4.73
CA ILE A 170 -5.00 -1.31 -5.20
C ILE A 170 -5.06 -1.14 -6.72
N ILE A 171 -4.45 -0.10 -7.29
CA ILE A 171 -4.52 0.13 -8.74
C ILE A 171 -3.83 -0.98 -9.52
N GLY A 172 -2.70 -1.52 -9.03
CA GLY A 172 -2.01 -2.65 -9.65
C GLY A 172 -2.84 -3.93 -9.63
N MET A 173 -3.55 -4.20 -8.53
CA MET A 173 -4.44 -5.35 -8.41
C MET A 173 -5.75 -5.17 -9.19
N MET A 174 -6.33 -3.98 -9.19
CA MET A 174 -7.59 -3.67 -9.89
C MET A 174 -7.43 -3.81 -11.41
N THR A 175 -6.36 -3.24 -11.97
CA THR A 175 -6.06 -3.33 -13.41
C THR A 175 -5.83 -4.79 -13.84
N ARG A 176 -4.98 -5.53 -13.11
CA ARG A 176 -4.74 -6.96 -13.38
C ARG A 176 -6.00 -7.82 -13.28
N THR A 177 -6.76 -7.65 -12.20
CA THR A 177 -7.99 -8.41 -11.93
C THR A 177 -9.03 -8.13 -13.01
N ALA A 178 -9.23 -6.86 -13.38
CA ALA A 178 -10.17 -6.50 -14.44
C ALA A 178 -9.75 -7.05 -15.81
N LEU A 179 -8.46 -7.06 -16.17
CA LEU A 179 -8.00 -7.73 -17.40
C LEU A 179 -8.33 -9.23 -17.38
N GLY A 180 -8.01 -9.91 -16.28
CA GLY A 180 -8.26 -11.35 -16.13
C GLY A 180 -9.75 -11.73 -16.17
N HIS A 181 -10.61 -10.97 -15.49
CA HIS A 181 -12.06 -11.23 -15.45
C HIS A 181 -12.79 -10.78 -16.71
N THR A 182 -12.17 -9.97 -17.56
CA THR A 182 -12.75 -9.58 -18.85
C THR A 182 -12.17 -10.38 -20.03
N GLY A 183 -11.36 -11.42 -19.75
CA GLY A 183 -10.76 -12.30 -20.75
C GLY A 183 -9.61 -11.68 -21.55
N ARG A 184 -9.09 -10.52 -21.11
CA ARG A 184 -8.04 -9.77 -21.83
C ARG A 184 -6.64 -10.27 -21.47
N PRO A 185 -5.66 -10.13 -22.38
CA PRO A 185 -4.27 -10.43 -22.08
C PRO A 185 -3.80 -9.64 -20.85
N LEU A 186 -3.08 -10.31 -19.94
CA LEU A 186 -2.48 -9.68 -18.76
C LEU A 186 -1.21 -8.89 -19.15
N LYS A 187 -1.40 -7.85 -19.94
CA LYS A 187 -0.34 -6.95 -20.41
C LYS A 187 -0.80 -5.51 -20.25
N ALA A 188 -0.04 -4.74 -19.48
CA ALA A 188 -0.24 -3.30 -19.37
C ALA A 188 0.17 -2.59 -20.66
N GLY A 189 -0.65 -1.66 -21.12
CA GLY A 189 -0.33 -0.72 -22.18
C GLY A 189 0.14 0.63 -21.63
N ALA A 190 0.11 1.64 -22.51
CA ALA A 190 0.36 3.03 -22.15
C ALA A 190 -0.60 3.57 -21.06
N PRO A 191 -1.93 3.35 -21.10
CA PRO A 191 -2.81 3.92 -20.10
C PRO A 191 -2.59 3.33 -18.71
N GLU A 192 -2.39 2.01 -18.58
CA GLU A 192 -2.05 1.39 -17.28
C GLU A 192 -0.75 1.94 -16.72
N THR A 193 0.28 2.04 -17.56
CA THR A 193 1.58 2.56 -17.14
C THR A 193 1.46 4.03 -16.70
N ALA A 194 0.65 4.84 -17.40
CA ALA A 194 0.36 6.21 -16.99
C ALA A 194 -0.38 6.27 -15.64
N MET A 195 -1.40 5.43 -15.42
CA MET A 195 -2.10 5.34 -14.12
C MET A 195 -1.12 5.04 -12.99
N TYR A 196 -0.20 4.10 -13.20
CA TYR A 196 0.80 3.72 -12.20
C TYR A 196 1.72 4.89 -11.88
N TRP A 197 2.27 5.55 -12.89
CA TRP A 197 3.11 6.73 -12.66
C TRP A 197 2.36 7.86 -11.96
N LEU A 198 1.11 8.14 -12.36
CA LEU A 198 0.29 9.18 -11.74
C LEU A 198 0.06 8.92 -10.25
N ILE A 199 -0.24 7.68 -9.84
CA ILE A 199 -0.38 7.32 -8.42
C ILE A 199 0.94 7.52 -7.67
N GLN A 200 2.06 7.06 -8.23
CA GLN A 200 3.36 7.14 -7.57
C GLN A 200 3.90 8.58 -7.48
N LEU A 201 3.70 9.38 -8.53
CA LEU A 201 4.01 10.81 -8.54
C LEU A 201 3.11 11.58 -7.58
N GLY A 202 1.82 11.20 -7.48
CA GLY A 202 0.90 11.75 -6.51
C GLY A 202 1.32 11.46 -5.07
N ALA A 203 1.75 10.23 -4.78
CA ALA A 203 2.31 9.85 -3.48
C ALA A 203 3.57 10.64 -3.15
N LEU A 204 4.51 10.75 -4.09
CA LEU A 204 5.73 11.52 -3.92
C LEU A 204 5.43 13.00 -3.64
N ALA A 205 4.60 13.63 -4.48
CA ALA A 205 4.19 15.02 -4.28
C ALA A 205 3.49 15.21 -2.93
N ARG A 206 2.67 14.25 -2.50
CA ARG A 206 1.99 14.30 -1.20
C ARG A 206 2.95 14.25 -0.02
N VAL A 207 4.00 13.43 -0.10
CA VAL A 207 5.07 13.34 0.90
C VAL A 207 5.93 14.61 0.87
N CYS A 208 6.32 15.09 -0.31
CA CYS A 208 7.06 16.34 -0.48
C CYS A 208 6.30 17.53 0.09
N ALA A 209 4.98 17.60 -0.03
CA ALA A 209 4.18 18.64 0.60
C ALA A 209 4.26 18.63 2.14
N ALA A 210 4.54 17.46 2.74
CA ALA A 210 4.58 17.28 4.19
C ALA A 210 5.99 17.44 4.79
N VAL A 211 7.05 17.30 4.00
CA VAL A 211 8.45 17.35 4.46
C VAL A 211 9.32 18.39 3.75
N GLY A 212 8.86 18.92 2.62
CA GLY A 212 9.57 19.89 1.80
C GLY A 212 9.38 21.33 2.26
N PRO A 213 9.99 22.29 1.53
CA PRO A 213 9.88 23.72 1.85
C PRO A 213 8.43 24.21 1.83
N ALA A 214 8.09 25.10 2.77
CA ALA A 214 6.73 25.67 2.88
C ALA A 214 6.25 26.33 1.57
N ALA A 215 7.16 26.96 0.82
CA ALA A 215 6.87 27.59 -0.47
C ALA A 215 6.39 26.60 -1.56
N ALA A 216 6.82 25.34 -1.49
CA ALA A 216 6.43 24.31 -2.46
C ALA A 216 5.14 23.56 -2.04
N ARG A 217 4.66 23.74 -0.80
CA ARG A 217 3.59 22.94 -0.20
C ARG A 217 2.31 22.95 -1.03
N GLU A 218 1.79 24.12 -1.37
CA GLU A 218 0.53 24.25 -2.13
C GLU A 218 0.64 23.66 -3.54
N ALA A 219 1.76 23.91 -4.23
CA ALA A 219 2.03 23.33 -5.54
C ALA A 219 2.12 21.79 -5.49
N CYS A 220 2.79 21.24 -4.48
CA CYS A 220 2.87 19.80 -4.26
C CYS A 220 1.50 19.18 -3.92
N LEU A 221 0.67 19.85 -3.12
CA LEU A 221 -0.69 19.38 -2.82
C LEU A 221 -1.59 19.39 -4.06
N ALA A 222 -1.54 20.47 -4.86
CA ALA A 222 -2.28 20.57 -6.12
C ALA A 222 -1.82 19.49 -7.11
N GLY A 223 -0.50 19.28 -7.24
CA GLY A 223 0.07 18.23 -8.08
C GLY A 223 -0.35 16.82 -7.62
N ALA A 224 -0.36 16.56 -6.31
CA ALA A 224 -0.82 15.29 -5.76
C ALA A 224 -2.30 15.03 -6.07
N ALA A 225 -3.15 16.05 -5.88
CA ALA A 225 -4.59 15.97 -6.19
C ALA A 225 -4.83 15.74 -7.68
N ALA A 226 -4.16 16.51 -8.55
CA ALA A 226 -4.29 16.38 -10.00
C ALA A 226 -3.84 15.00 -10.49
N ALA A 227 -2.69 14.50 -10.02
CA ALA A 227 -2.18 13.20 -10.41
C ALA A 227 -3.12 12.07 -9.96
N TRP A 228 -3.61 12.11 -8.72
CA TRP A 228 -4.58 11.17 -8.20
C TRP A 228 -5.87 11.17 -9.03
N SER A 229 -6.49 12.34 -9.22
CA SER A 229 -7.73 12.48 -9.98
C SER A 229 -7.57 11.98 -11.41
N LEU A 230 -6.47 12.33 -12.09
CA LEU A 230 -6.21 11.91 -13.45
C LEU A 230 -6.01 10.38 -13.56
N ALA A 231 -5.34 9.76 -12.59
CA ALA A 231 -5.16 8.30 -12.56
C ALA A 231 -6.52 7.57 -12.54
N PHE A 232 -7.44 8.01 -11.68
CA PHE A 232 -8.75 7.37 -11.56
C PHE A 232 -9.72 7.73 -12.70
N VAL A 233 -9.66 8.96 -13.23
CA VAL A 233 -10.40 9.32 -14.45
C VAL A 233 -9.94 8.43 -15.61
N LEU A 234 -8.63 8.23 -15.77
CA LEU A 234 -8.08 7.35 -16.79
C LEU A 234 -8.49 5.89 -16.57
N TYR A 235 -8.49 5.42 -15.31
CA TYR A 235 -9.00 4.09 -14.97
C TYR A 235 -10.45 3.91 -15.40
N VAL A 236 -11.35 4.83 -15.02
CA VAL A 236 -12.78 4.75 -15.38
C VAL A 236 -12.98 4.80 -16.90
N ALA A 237 -12.26 5.67 -17.60
CA ALA A 237 -12.37 5.81 -19.05
C ALA A 237 -11.98 4.52 -19.81
N VAL A 238 -10.94 3.82 -19.34
CA VAL A 238 -10.45 2.58 -19.97
C VAL A 238 -11.19 1.35 -19.46
N TYR A 239 -11.17 1.12 -18.15
CA TYR A 239 -11.67 -0.10 -17.52
C TYR A 239 -13.18 -0.10 -17.34
N GLY A 240 -13.83 1.07 -17.25
CA GLY A 240 -15.30 1.14 -17.30
C GLY A 240 -15.83 0.46 -18.56
N ARG A 241 -15.27 0.79 -19.72
CA ARG A 241 -15.65 0.16 -21.00
C ARG A 241 -15.38 -1.35 -21.04
N TYR A 242 -14.36 -1.83 -20.35
CA TYR A 242 -14.06 -3.26 -20.30
C TYR A 242 -15.06 -4.02 -19.43
N LEU A 243 -15.45 -3.43 -18.29
CA LEU A 243 -16.37 -4.03 -17.33
C LEU A 243 -17.84 -3.96 -17.77
N TRP A 244 -18.20 -3.01 -18.64
CA TRP A 244 -19.56 -2.90 -19.21
C TRP A 244 -19.78 -3.70 -20.50
N ARG A 245 -18.76 -4.42 -20.98
CA ARG A 245 -18.87 -5.23 -22.20
C ARG A 245 -18.73 -6.69 -21.84
N VAL A 246 -19.43 -7.54 -22.61
CA VAL A 246 -19.25 -8.99 -22.55
C VAL A 246 -17.77 -9.33 -22.69
N ARG A 247 -17.33 -10.33 -21.92
CA ARG A 247 -15.99 -10.87 -22.03
C ARG A 247 -15.61 -11.18 -23.47
N ILE A 248 -14.36 -10.87 -23.81
CA ILE A 248 -13.87 -11.08 -25.19
C ILE A 248 -13.63 -12.56 -25.51
N ASP A 249 -13.57 -13.42 -24.50
CA ASP A 249 -13.38 -14.87 -24.63
C ASP A 249 -14.70 -15.66 -24.66
N GLY A 250 -15.85 -14.97 -24.61
CA GLY A 250 -17.19 -15.57 -24.69
C GLY A 250 -17.60 -16.38 -23.46
N LYS A 251 -16.83 -16.37 -22.37
CA LYS A 251 -17.19 -17.05 -21.11
C LYS A 251 -18.14 -16.20 -20.27
N GLU A 252 -18.70 -16.80 -19.22
CA GLU A 252 -19.50 -16.08 -18.23
C GLU A 252 -18.69 -14.99 -17.52
N GLY A 253 -19.31 -13.81 -17.37
CA GLY A 253 -18.76 -12.62 -16.71
C GLY A 253 -19.05 -11.33 -17.45
#